data_AF-A0A937IPX5-F1
#
_entry.id   AF-A0A937IPX5-F1
#
_cell.length_a   1.000
_cell.length_b   1.000
_cell.length_c   1.000
_cell.angle_alpha   90.00
_cell.angle_beta   90.00
_cell.angle_gamma   90.00
#
_symmetry.space_group_name_H-M   'P 1'
#
loop_
_entity.id
_entity.type
_entity.pdbx_description
1 polymer ?
#
loop_
_entity_poly.entity_id
_entity_poly.type
_entity_poly.pdbx_seq_one_letter_code
_entity_poly.pdbx_strand_id
1 'polypeptide(L)'
;MKLLLEPHWIAKECFLYEALLWGGFYRYPKSEIVPNHIDIRFDHDAQEDFEPYLPNDYEYIESEEAIRVGLPLNPEYEAIFDEKIYMLSTPDTINKLLKLTIEESEKEKLKKKLVESEEQAKIKTEWDKKYEAYIELVESKLFIALREGKIKAYGRKLPHHDFDTAIGILDGSEKDWTWFDMEHEEIPTTFWRISGIDWSQSSAQNGESHYFHIYVKTYEAMEVFPAPIGEEAKTVSLVAGQYILDEDEIKNIKMPTKRGRPSFDWGSFYLKLTDHIIKGDLPDKQESFIAEMQDWCKKNWGHKVGRATLLQKISPYYKKYVIK
;
A
#
# COMPACT_ATOMS: atom_id res chain seq x y z
N MET A 1 -0.64 -4.45 -27.83
CA MET A 1 -0.61 -4.92 -26.42
C MET A 1 -1.95 -4.54 -25.86
N LYS A 2 -2.76 -5.50 -25.39
CA LYS A 2 -4.07 -5.23 -24.80
C LYS A 2 -3.91 -5.17 -23.28
N LEU A 3 -4.41 -4.11 -22.66
CA LEU A 3 -4.47 -4.02 -21.21
C LEU A 3 -5.78 -4.66 -20.76
N LEU A 4 -5.67 -5.67 -19.91
CA LEU A 4 -6.78 -6.30 -19.22
C LEU A 4 -7.09 -5.48 -17.98
N LEU A 5 -8.35 -5.07 -17.81
CA LEU A 5 -8.77 -4.41 -16.57
C LEU A 5 -9.15 -5.47 -15.54
N GLU A 6 -8.61 -5.31 -14.33
CA GLU A 6 -8.92 -6.17 -13.19
C GLU A 6 -10.12 -5.59 -12.42
N PRO A 7 -11.23 -6.34 -12.28
CA PRO A 7 -12.36 -5.88 -11.48
C PRO A 7 -12.01 -5.98 -9.99
N HIS A 8 -12.24 -4.91 -9.25
CA HIS A 8 -12.18 -4.91 -7.79
C HIS A 8 -13.58 -4.83 -7.19
N TRP A 9 -13.79 -5.56 -6.09
CA TRP A 9 -15.03 -5.47 -5.33
C TRP A 9 -15.01 -4.22 -4.46
N ILE A 10 -16.07 -3.42 -4.54
CA ILE A 10 -16.27 -2.28 -3.64
C ILE A 10 -16.92 -2.81 -2.37
N ALA A 11 -16.35 -2.43 -1.23
CA ALA A 11 -16.89 -2.73 0.07
C ALA A 11 -18.29 -2.15 0.29
N LYS A 12 -19.13 -2.84 1.07
CA LYS A 12 -20.43 -2.29 1.51
C LYS A 12 -20.28 -1.35 2.70
N GLU A 13 -19.25 -1.59 3.49
CA GLU A 13 -18.89 -0.88 4.71
C GLU A 13 -17.43 -0.48 4.59
N CYS A 14 -17.13 0.77 4.92
CA CYS A 14 -15.78 1.28 4.87
C CYS A 14 -15.44 1.99 6.18
N PHE A 15 -14.20 1.79 6.64
CA PHE A 15 -13.69 2.46 7.82
C PHE A 15 -13.59 3.98 7.59
N LEU A 16 -13.52 4.76 8.66
CA LEU A 16 -13.42 6.22 8.56
C LEU A 16 -12.24 6.65 7.69
N TYR A 17 -11.09 5.97 7.80
CA TYR A 17 -9.93 6.25 6.95
C TYR A 17 -10.24 6.05 5.47
N GLU A 18 -10.90 4.96 5.11
CA GLU A 18 -11.28 4.69 3.71
C GLU A 18 -12.31 5.70 3.20
N ALA A 19 -13.27 6.12 4.03
CA ALA A 19 -14.21 7.19 3.71
C ALA A 19 -13.50 8.53 3.47
N LEU A 20 -12.45 8.82 4.25
CA LEU A 20 -11.59 9.98 4.06
C LEU A 20 -10.82 9.90 2.73
N LEU A 21 -10.25 8.74 2.42
CA LEU A 21 -9.55 8.52 1.15
C LEU A 21 -10.47 8.57 -0.07
N TRP A 22 -11.73 8.13 0.07
CA TRP A 22 -12.75 8.34 -0.94
C TRP A 22 -13.03 9.84 -1.13
N GLY A 23 -13.32 10.55 -0.04
CA GLY A 23 -13.68 11.97 -0.08
C GLY A 23 -12.56 12.89 -0.55
N GLY A 24 -11.31 12.53 -0.28
CA GLY A 24 -10.13 13.27 -0.74
C GLY A 24 -9.65 12.76 -2.09
N PHE A 25 -9.22 11.51 -2.16
CA PHE A 25 -8.44 10.99 -3.28
C PHE A 25 -9.27 10.23 -4.32
N TYR A 26 -10.57 10.05 -4.09
CA TYR A 26 -11.44 9.18 -4.89
C TYR A 26 -10.96 7.72 -4.92
N ARG A 27 -10.30 7.29 -3.84
CA ARG A 27 -9.91 5.90 -3.66
C ARG A 27 -11.12 5.11 -3.18
N TYR A 28 -11.55 4.14 -3.98
CA TYR A 28 -12.67 3.26 -3.60
C TYR A 28 -12.29 2.38 -2.41
N PRO A 29 -13.17 2.17 -1.42
CA PRO A 29 -12.95 1.17 -0.37
C PRO A 29 -13.03 -0.23 -0.98
N LYS A 30 -11.89 -0.92 -1.07
CA LYS A 30 -11.81 -2.25 -1.67
C LYS A 30 -12.21 -3.30 -0.65
N SER A 31 -13.03 -4.25 -1.10
CA SER A 31 -13.34 -5.45 -0.33
C SER A 31 -12.35 -6.54 -0.68
N GLU A 32 -11.87 -7.24 0.34
CA GLU A 32 -11.08 -8.45 0.16
C GLU A 32 -11.93 -9.64 0.60
N ILE A 33 -12.44 -10.35 -0.40
CA ILE A 33 -13.45 -11.39 -0.20
C ILE A 33 -12.76 -12.76 -0.21
N VAL A 34 -12.83 -13.48 0.92
CA VAL A 34 -12.38 -14.87 1.02
C VAL A 34 -13.42 -15.86 0.47
N PRO A 35 -13.06 -17.15 0.25
CA PRO A 35 -13.92 -18.17 -0.37
C PRO A 35 -15.31 -18.44 0.25
N ASN A 36 -15.74 -17.71 1.29
CA ASN A 36 -17.09 -17.74 1.87
C ASN A 36 -17.88 -16.43 1.71
N HIS A 37 -17.42 -15.51 0.85
CA HIS A 37 -18.02 -14.19 0.65
C HIS A 37 -18.03 -13.27 1.89
N ILE A 38 -17.16 -13.56 2.85
CA ILE A 38 -16.92 -12.70 4.01
C ILE A 38 -15.81 -11.72 3.63
N ASP A 39 -16.04 -10.46 3.95
CA ASP A 39 -15.02 -9.42 3.83
C ASP A 39 -14.04 -9.60 4.99
N ILE A 40 -12.78 -9.93 4.69
CA ILE A 40 -11.79 -10.25 5.74
C ILE A 40 -11.52 -9.08 6.68
N ARG A 41 -11.85 -7.86 6.25
CA ARG A 41 -11.75 -6.66 7.07
C ARG A 41 -12.68 -6.68 8.29
N PHE A 42 -13.64 -7.61 8.34
CA PHE A 42 -14.50 -7.86 9.49
C PHE A 42 -14.39 -9.29 10.02
N ASP A 43 -13.49 -10.10 9.46
CA ASP A 43 -13.28 -11.48 9.88
C ASP A 43 -12.45 -11.53 11.16
N HIS A 44 -12.89 -12.35 12.11
CA HIS A 44 -12.26 -12.46 13.42
C HIS A 44 -10.79 -12.91 13.32
N ASP A 45 -10.50 -13.86 12.44
CA ASP A 45 -9.18 -14.47 12.34
C ASP A 45 -8.17 -13.60 11.57
N ALA A 46 -8.64 -12.58 10.85
CA ALA A 46 -7.81 -11.69 10.04
C ALA A 46 -7.43 -10.38 10.76
N GLN A 47 -8.11 -10.07 11.85
CA GLN A 47 -7.84 -8.89 12.66
C GLN A 47 -6.89 -9.30 13.79
N GLU A 48 -5.72 -8.66 13.88
CA GLU A 48 -4.75 -8.95 14.94
C GLU A 48 -4.73 -7.87 16.03
N ASP A 49 -5.20 -6.65 15.72
CA ASP A 49 -5.06 -5.46 16.57
C ASP A 49 -6.28 -4.52 16.54
N PHE A 50 -6.29 -3.52 17.42
CA PHE A 50 -7.31 -2.45 17.45
C PHE A 50 -7.33 -1.56 16.20
N GLU A 51 -6.29 -1.65 15.38
CA GLU A 51 -6.24 -0.97 14.09
C GLU A 51 -7.10 -1.75 13.08
N PRO A 52 -7.91 -1.08 12.25
CA PRO A 52 -8.67 -1.77 11.22
C PRO A 52 -7.69 -2.42 10.22
N TYR A 53 -7.90 -3.70 9.89
CA TYR A 53 -7.22 -4.29 8.75
C TYR A 53 -7.64 -3.57 7.46
N LEU A 54 -6.70 -2.87 6.85
CA LEU A 54 -6.85 -2.26 5.54
C LEU A 54 -6.08 -3.10 4.51
N PRO A 55 -6.60 -3.29 3.29
CA PRO A 55 -5.85 -3.95 2.23
C PRO A 55 -4.48 -3.29 2.00
N ASN A 56 -3.49 -4.05 1.52
CA ASN A 56 -2.09 -3.61 1.44
C ASN A 56 -1.84 -2.33 0.60
N ASP A 57 -2.79 -1.88 -0.21
CA ASP A 57 -2.69 -0.67 -1.02
C ASP A 57 -3.09 0.62 -0.28
N TYR A 58 -3.44 0.54 1.00
CA TYR A 58 -3.87 1.70 1.80
C TYR A 58 -2.73 2.44 2.50
N GLU A 59 -1.52 1.91 2.51
CA GLU A 59 -0.39 2.44 3.30
C GLU A 59 0.10 3.81 2.81
N TYR A 60 0.02 4.09 1.50
CA TYR A 60 0.52 5.35 0.92
C TYR A 60 -0.49 5.94 -0.05
N ILE A 61 -0.55 7.27 -0.14
CA ILE A 61 -1.23 7.97 -1.24
C ILE A 61 -0.43 7.78 -2.52
N GLU A 62 -1.06 7.24 -3.56
CA GLU A 62 -0.39 7.05 -4.85
C GLU A 62 -0.12 8.40 -5.50
N SER A 63 0.97 8.49 -6.27
CA SER A 63 1.34 9.72 -6.98
C SER A 63 0.24 10.19 -7.94
N GLU A 64 -0.44 9.27 -8.61
CA GLU A 64 -1.56 9.55 -9.50
C GLU A 64 -2.76 10.16 -8.75
N GLU A 65 -3.02 9.71 -7.52
CA GLU A 65 -4.09 10.24 -6.68
C GLU A 65 -3.74 11.63 -6.16
N ALA A 66 -2.49 11.84 -5.72
CA ALA A 66 -2.01 13.15 -5.31
C ALA A 66 -2.15 14.18 -6.45
N ILE A 67 -1.70 13.82 -7.67
CA ILE A 67 -1.84 14.68 -8.86
C ILE A 67 -3.31 14.99 -9.15
N ARG A 68 -4.19 13.99 -9.07
CA ARG A 68 -5.63 14.14 -9.37
C ARG A 68 -6.28 15.25 -8.54
N VAL A 69 -5.81 15.44 -7.31
CA VAL A 69 -6.34 16.44 -6.37
C VAL A 69 -5.51 17.73 -6.33
N GLY A 70 -4.50 17.85 -7.19
CA GLY A 70 -3.64 19.02 -7.30
C GLY A 70 -2.49 19.08 -6.30
N LEU A 71 -2.20 17.98 -5.58
CA LEU A 71 -1.03 17.85 -4.74
C LEU A 71 0.21 17.49 -5.58
N PRO A 72 1.43 17.85 -5.11
CA PRO A 72 2.66 17.31 -5.69
C PRO A 72 2.76 15.80 -5.48
N LEU A 73 3.63 15.14 -6.26
CA LEU A 73 3.93 13.71 -6.11
C LEU A 73 4.27 13.36 -4.66
N ASN A 74 3.73 12.26 -4.15
CA ASN A 74 4.01 11.80 -2.79
C ASN A 74 5.47 11.29 -2.73
N PRO A 75 6.37 11.98 -1.99
CA PRO A 75 7.77 11.58 -1.95
C PRO A 75 7.99 10.19 -1.32
N GLU A 76 7.11 9.73 -0.43
CA GLU A 76 7.20 8.38 0.16
C GLU A 76 6.86 7.31 -0.87
N TYR A 77 5.78 7.51 -1.62
CA TYR A 77 5.40 6.62 -2.71
C TYR A 77 6.51 6.55 -3.77
N GLU A 78 7.05 7.69 -4.21
CA GLU A 78 8.16 7.72 -5.17
C GLU A 78 9.42 7.01 -4.65
N ALA A 79 9.71 7.10 -3.35
CA ALA A 79 10.87 6.43 -2.75
C ALA A 79 10.75 4.90 -2.78
N ILE A 80 9.54 4.35 -2.70
CA ILE A 80 9.28 2.91 -2.80
C ILE A 80 9.63 2.39 -4.21
N PHE A 81 9.23 3.11 -5.25
CA PHE A 81 9.45 2.67 -6.65
C PHE A 81 10.86 2.90 -7.17
N ASP A 82 11.58 3.88 -6.64
CA ASP A 82 12.96 4.20 -7.05
C ASP A 82 14.00 3.19 -6.52
N GLU A 83 13.58 2.08 -5.89
CA GLU A 83 14.45 1.20 -5.07
C GLU A 83 15.22 1.97 -3.97
N LYS A 84 14.81 3.22 -3.71
CA LYS A 84 15.30 4.07 -2.63
C LYS A 84 14.56 3.75 -1.34
N ILE A 85 14.30 2.46 -1.07
CA ILE A 85 13.69 2.02 0.19
C ILE A 85 14.70 2.30 1.30
N TYR A 86 14.63 3.54 1.78
CA TYR A 86 15.27 4.12 2.94
C TYR A 86 14.29 4.08 4.13
N MET A 87 13.37 3.11 4.17
CA MET A 87 12.41 2.95 5.28
C MET A 87 13.07 2.88 6.67
N LEU A 88 14.39 2.66 6.73
CA LEU A 88 15.18 2.61 7.97
C LEU A 88 16.22 3.72 8.10
N SER A 89 16.14 4.80 7.34
CA SER A 89 17.21 5.81 7.30
C SER A 89 16.68 7.24 7.40
N THR A 90 15.81 7.49 8.38
CA THR A 90 15.55 8.88 8.81
C THR A 90 16.86 9.56 9.22
N PRO A 91 16.98 10.90 9.11
CA PRO A 91 18.19 11.59 9.53
C PRO A 91 18.62 11.23 10.96
N ASP A 92 17.63 11.07 11.86
CA ASP A 92 17.85 10.63 13.24
C ASP A 92 18.41 9.22 13.34
N THR A 93 17.92 8.28 12.54
CA THR A 93 18.41 6.90 12.55
C THR A 93 19.84 6.84 12.01
N ILE A 94 20.14 7.56 10.93
CA ILE A 94 21.51 7.66 10.39
C ILE A 94 22.45 8.30 11.41
N ASN A 95 22.01 9.37 12.08
CA ASN A 95 22.79 10.02 13.13
C ASN A 95 23.05 9.11 14.33
N LYS A 96 22.09 8.25 14.71
CA LYS A 96 22.29 7.21 15.73
C LYS A 96 23.34 6.18 15.27
N LEU A 97 23.26 5.71 14.02
CA LEU A 97 24.23 4.76 13.46
C LEU A 97 25.64 5.34 13.35
N LEU A 98 25.79 6.63 12.99
CA LEU A 98 27.08 7.32 12.91
C LEU A 98 27.80 7.43 14.26
N LYS A 99 27.06 7.36 15.37
CA LYS A 99 27.61 7.37 16.74
C LYS A 99 28.12 6.00 17.19
N LEU A 100 27.77 4.93 16.47
CA LEU A 100 28.24 3.59 16.78
C LEU A 100 29.69 3.38 16.29
N THR A 101 30.36 2.41 16.89
CA THR A 101 31.70 1.98 16.45
C THR A 101 31.57 1.14 15.19
N ILE A 102 31.55 1.80 14.04
CA ILE A 102 31.51 1.20 12.71
C ILE A 102 32.77 1.56 11.91
N GLU A 103 33.05 0.80 10.85
CA GLU A 103 34.23 1.03 10.00
C GLU A 103 34.17 2.41 9.33
N GLU A 104 35.33 3.04 9.13
CA GLU A 104 35.41 4.39 8.53
C GLU A 104 34.81 4.42 7.11
N SER A 105 34.94 3.33 6.36
CA SER A 105 34.35 3.20 5.03
C SER A 105 32.80 3.21 5.05
N GLU A 106 32.20 2.72 6.13
CA GLU A 106 30.76 2.73 6.35
C GLU A 106 30.28 4.08 6.89
N LYS A 107 31.09 4.75 7.73
CA LYS A 107 30.82 6.12 8.17
C LYS A 107 30.70 7.08 7.00
N GLU A 108 31.62 7.03 6.03
CA GLU A 108 31.55 7.89 4.85
C GLU A 108 30.30 7.63 4.00
N LYS A 109 29.89 6.36 3.84
CA LYS A 109 28.62 6.01 3.18
C LYS A 109 27.42 6.58 3.94
N LEU A 110 27.41 6.48 5.27
CA LEU A 110 26.34 7.02 6.11
C LEU A 110 26.29 8.55 6.10
N LYS A 111 27.44 9.24 6.08
CA LYS A 111 27.47 10.71 5.92
C LYS A 111 26.86 11.15 4.60
N LYS A 112 27.17 10.45 3.50
CA LYS A 112 26.53 10.73 2.20
C LYS A 112 25.01 10.48 2.26
N LYS A 113 24.59 9.36 2.84
CA LYS A 113 23.17 9.04 3.04
C LYS A 113 22.46 10.05 3.94
N LEU A 114 23.15 10.62 4.93
CA LEU A 114 22.59 11.65 5.81
C LEU A 114 22.18 12.87 5.01
N VAL A 115 23.04 13.36 4.12
CA VAL A 115 22.73 14.51 3.25
C VAL A 115 21.52 14.22 2.35
N GLU A 116 21.47 13.02 1.74
CA GLU A 116 20.33 12.60 0.92
C GLU A 116 19.04 12.51 1.76
N SER A 117 19.12 11.94 2.97
CA SER A 117 17.99 11.79 3.88
C SER A 117 17.47 13.12 4.44
N GLU A 118 18.36 14.07 4.75
CA GLU A 118 17.99 15.43 5.17
C GLU A 118 17.24 16.17 4.06
N GLU A 119 17.66 16.00 2.80
CA GLU A 119 16.94 16.61 1.68
C GLU A 119 15.57 15.97 1.46
N GLN A 120 15.48 14.64 1.53
CA GLN A 120 14.19 13.94 1.46
C GLN A 120 13.26 14.33 2.62
N ALA A 121 13.78 14.50 3.83
CA ALA A 121 13.00 14.93 4.98
C ALA A 121 12.41 16.34 4.80
N LYS A 122 13.15 17.26 4.14
CA LYS A 122 12.61 18.58 3.78
C LYS A 122 11.50 18.48 2.75
N ILE A 123 11.72 17.71 1.68
CA ILE A 123 10.70 17.48 0.63
C ILE A 123 9.44 16.90 1.26
N LYS A 124 9.58 15.87 2.11
CA LYS A 124 8.48 15.27 2.85
C LYS A 124 7.77 16.29 3.73
N THR A 125 8.50 17.08 4.53
CA THR A 125 7.91 18.11 5.39
C THR A 125 7.11 19.15 4.59
N GLU A 126 7.59 19.55 3.42
CA GLU A 126 6.87 20.47 2.54
C GLU A 126 5.62 19.83 1.91
N TRP A 127 5.71 18.54 1.58
CA TRP A 127 4.58 17.76 1.08
C TRP A 127 3.52 17.57 2.15
N ASP A 128 3.90 17.14 3.36
CA ASP A 128 3.03 16.93 4.52
C ASP A 128 2.21 18.19 4.81
N LYS A 129 2.83 19.37 4.80
CA LYS A 129 2.11 20.65 5.00
C LYS A 129 1.01 20.90 3.96
N LYS A 130 1.27 20.53 2.69
CA LYS A 130 0.27 20.69 1.61
C LYS A 130 -0.82 19.63 1.73
N TYR A 131 -0.44 18.42 2.08
CA TYR A 131 -1.35 17.32 2.34
C TYR A 131 -2.28 17.64 3.52
N GLU A 132 -1.75 18.06 4.66
CA GLU A 132 -2.51 18.44 5.86
C GLU A 132 -3.52 19.55 5.54
N ALA A 133 -3.08 20.63 4.89
CA ALA A 133 -3.97 21.72 4.50
C ALA A 133 -5.07 21.29 3.52
N TYR A 134 -4.80 20.29 2.68
CA TYR A 134 -5.77 19.73 1.76
C TYR A 134 -6.77 18.79 2.46
N ILE A 135 -6.27 17.86 3.26
CA ILE A 135 -7.06 16.81 3.88
C ILE A 135 -7.95 17.36 5.00
N GLU A 136 -7.52 18.41 5.70
CA GLU A 136 -8.29 19.10 6.75
C GLU A 136 -9.69 19.52 6.25
N LEU A 137 -9.80 19.96 4.99
CA LEU A 137 -11.09 20.32 4.40
C LEU A 137 -12.00 19.10 4.23
N VAL A 138 -11.43 17.96 3.86
CA VAL A 138 -12.16 16.69 3.66
C VAL A 138 -12.59 16.13 5.01
N GLU A 139 -11.68 16.10 5.98
CA GLU A 139 -11.95 15.72 7.37
C GLU A 139 -13.07 16.57 7.96
N SER A 140 -13.02 17.89 7.77
CA SER A 140 -14.06 18.81 8.23
C SER A 140 -15.43 18.50 7.62
N LYS A 141 -15.49 18.19 6.31
CA LYS A 141 -16.74 17.81 5.64
C LYS A 141 -17.29 16.49 6.16
N LEU A 142 -16.43 15.49 6.31
CA LEU A 142 -16.82 14.17 6.83
C LEU A 142 -17.30 14.28 8.29
N PHE A 143 -16.60 15.05 9.12
CA PHE A 143 -17.02 15.38 10.48
C PHE A 143 -18.40 16.05 10.52
N ILE A 144 -18.65 17.05 9.69
CA ILE A 144 -19.96 17.72 9.62
C ILE A 144 -21.04 16.71 9.22
N ALA A 145 -20.78 15.86 8.23
CA ALA A 145 -21.74 14.85 7.79
C ALA A 145 -22.08 13.83 8.89
N LEU A 146 -21.07 13.38 9.66
CA LEU A 146 -21.26 12.51 10.83
C LEU A 146 -22.08 13.21 11.93
N ARG A 147 -21.74 14.45 12.26
CA ARG A 147 -22.41 15.23 13.32
C ARG A 147 -23.84 15.61 12.98
N GLU A 148 -24.13 15.84 11.70
CA GLU A 148 -25.49 16.14 11.22
C GLU A 148 -26.32 14.87 10.98
N GLY A 149 -25.73 13.68 11.11
CA GLY A 149 -26.40 12.40 10.86
C GLY A 149 -26.70 12.14 9.38
N LYS A 150 -25.98 12.79 8.46
CA LYS A 150 -26.04 12.50 7.02
C LYS A 150 -25.36 11.19 6.67
N ILE A 151 -24.34 10.82 7.45
CA ILE A 151 -23.69 9.51 7.41
C ILE A 151 -23.86 8.89 8.78
N LYS A 152 -24.36 7.66 8.81
CA LYS A 152 -24.39 6.87 10.03
C LYS A 152 -23.08 6.11 10.20
N ALA A 153 -22.58 6.13 11.42
CA ALA A 153 -21.36 5.46 11.79
C ALA A 153 -21.64 4.43 12.89
N TYR A 154 -20.89 3.34 12.82
CA TYR A 154 -20.97 2.22 13.73
C TYR A 154 -19.57 1.90 14.24
N GLY A 155 -19.43 1.55 15.51
CA GLY A 155 -18.13 1.26 16.10
C GLY A 155 -18.26 0.40 17.34
N ARG A 156 -17.14 -0.17 17.80
CA ARG A 156 -17.08 -0.92 19.05
C ARG A 156 -16.78 0.04 20.19
N LYS A 157 -17.67 0.13 21.18
CA LYS A 157 -17.51 1.05 22.31
C LYS A 157 -16.64 0.44 23.41
N LEU A 158 -15.48 1.02 23.68
CA LEU A 158 -14.60 0.58 24.75
C LEU A 158 -15.28 0.64 26.13
N PRO A 159 -14.94 -0.28 27.05
CA PRO A 159 -15.50 -0.29 28.41
C PRO A 159 -15.10 0.95 29.23
N HIS A 160 -14.10 1.69 28.77
CA HIS A 160 -13.63 2.93 29.39
C HIS A 160 -13.25 3.94 28.29
N HIS A 161 -13.33 5.24 28.62
CA HIS A 161 -13.04 6.32 27.66
C HIS A 161 -11.53 6.53 27.45
N ASP A 162 -10.73 6.36 28.51
CA ASP A 162 -9.28 6.29 28.42
C ASP A 162 -8.84 4.94 27.83
N PHE A 163 -8.05 4.99 26.76
CA PHE A 163 -7.66 3.83 25.98
C PHE A 163 -6.80 2.85 26.81
N ASP A 164 -5.75 3.33 27.46
CA ASP A 164 -4.84 2.49 28.26
C ASP A 164 -5.59 1.77 29.39
N THR A 165 -6.52 2.47 30.04
CA THR A 165 -7.40 1.87 31.05
C THR A 165 -8.33 0.82 30.43
N ALA A 166 -8.91 1.10 29.26
CA ALA A 166 -9.77 0.14 28.56
C ALA A 166 -9.01 -1.13 28.18
N ILE A 167 -7.78 -1.01 27.67
CA ILE A 167 -6.90 -2.15 27.38
C ILE A 167 -6.61 -2.94 28.65
N GLY A 168 -6.23 -2.27 29.74
CA GLY A 168 -6.00 -2.95 31.02
C GLY A 168 -7.22 -3.69 31.57
N ILE A 169 -8.44 -3.21 31.31
CA ILE A 169 -9.69 -3.90 31.66
C ILE A 169 -9.89 -5.15 30.79
N LEU A 170 -9.62 -5.05 29.49
CA LEU A 170 -9.78 -6.16 28.54
C LEU A 170 -8.75 -7.27 28.81
N ASP A 171 -7.47 -6.90 28.93
CA ASP A 171 -6.36 -7.82 29.24
C ASP A 171 -6.47 -8.46 30.63
N GLY A 172 -7.04 -7.71 31.59
CA GLY A 172 -7.21 -8.14 32.97
C GLY A 172 -8.49 -8.92 33.25
N SER A 173 -9.35 -9.12 32.25
CA SER A 173 -10.63 -9.81 32.45
C SER A 173 -10.43 -11.34 32.59
N GLU A 174 -11.03 -11.95 33.62
CA GLU A 174 -10.97 -13.42 33.84
C GLU A 174 -11.75 -14.22 32.78
N LYS A 175 -12.53 -13.53 31.94
CA LYS A 175 -13.20 -14.12 30.79
C LYS A 175 -12.25 -14.01 29.61
N ASP A 176 -12.22 -15.01 28.73
CA ASP A 176 -11.61 -14.94 27.40
C ASP A 176 -12.38 -13.94 26.50
N TRP A 177 -12.70 -12.76 27.02
CA TRP A 177 -13.50 -11.75 26.36
C TRP A 177 -12.53 -10.86 25.61
N THR A 178 -12.47 -11.09 24.31
CA THR A 178 -11.65 -10.29 23.43
C THR A 178 -12.46 -9.08 22.98
N TRP A 179 -11.76 -8.02 22.58
CA TRP A 179 -12.42 -6.85 22.00
C TRP A 179 -13.23 -7.20 20.73
N PHE A 180 -12.97 -8.37 20.12
CA PHE A 180 -13.76 -8.95 19.03
C PHE A 180 -15.17 -9.36 19.40
N ASP A 181 -15.41 -9.71 20.66
CA ASP A 181 -16.73 -10.09 21.14
C ASP A 181 -17.66 -8.90 21.31
N MET A 182 -17.12 -7.68 21.19
CA MET A 182 -17.88 -6.44 21.33
C MET A 182 -18.73 -6.19 20.07
N GLU A 183 -20.03 -5.99 20.22
CA GLU A 183 -20.87 -5.65 19.07
C GLU A 183 -20.58 -4.23 18.58
N HIS A 184 -20.71 -4.02 17.27
CA HIS A 184 -20.74 -2.67 16.72
C HIS A 184 -22.08 -2.03 17.02
N GLU A 185 -22.07 -0.85 17.61
CA GLU A 185 -23.27 -0.06 17.88
C GLU A 185 -23.26 1.26 17.11
N GLU A 186 -24.45 1.82 16.85
CA GLU A 186 -24.59 3.11 16.18
C GLU A 186 -24.04 4.24 17.07
N ILE A 187 -23.12 5.03 16.53
CA ILE A 187 -22.49 6.13 17.26
C ILE A 187 -23.41 7.37 17.22
N PRO A 188 -23.86 7.90 18.38
CA PRO A 188 -24.78 9.02 18.41
C PRO A 188 -24.21 10.28 17.76
N THR A 189 -25.01 11.05 17.04
CA THR A 189 -24.56 12.29 16.37
C THR A 189 -23.97 13.33 17.33
N THR A 190 -24.39 13.31 18.60
CA THR A 190 -23.89 14.19 19.67
C THR A 190 -22.47 13.84 20.15
N PHE A 191 -22.01 12.62 19.89
CA PHE A 191 -20.70 12.11 20.27
C PHE A 191 -19.56 12.87 19.57
N TRP A 192 -19.72 13.17 18.29
CA TRP A 192 -18.63 13.63 17.42
C TRP A 192 -17.98 14.93 17.88
N ARG A 193 -16.65 14.91 17.95
CA ARG A 193 -15.75 16.06 18.16
C ARG A 193 -14.58 15.93 17.20
N ILE A 194 -14.33 16.93 16.34
CA ILE A 194 -13.29 16.84 15.31
C ILE A 194 -11.90 16.53 15.91
N SER A 195 -11.56 17.16 17.04
CA SER A 195 -10.29 16.95 17.75
C SER A 195 -10.17 15.59 18.44
N GLY A 196 -11.27 14.83 18.51
CA GLY A 196 -11.32 13.52 19.14
C GLY A 196 -11.34 12.37 18.15
N ILE A 197 -11.29 12.64 16.83
CA ILE A 197 -11.27 11.61 15.79
C ILE A 197 -9.82 11.31 15.41
N ASP A 198 -9.44 10.04 15.45
CA ASP A 198 -8.24 9.54 14.80
C ASP A 198 -8.65 8.91 13.47
N TRP A 199 -8.46 9.66 12.39
CA TRP A 199 -8.87 9.24 11.06
C TRP A 199 -8.09 8.02 10.58
N SER A 200 -6.78 7.96 10.85
CA SER A 200 -5.92 6.84 10.44
C SER A 200 -6.33 5.55 11.11
N GLN A 201 -6.64 5.61 12.40
CA GLN A 201 -7.02 4.43 13.20
C GLN A 201 -8.52 4.12 13.12
N SER A 202 -9.28 4.96 12.43
CA SER A 202 -10.74 4.88 12.38
C SER A 202 -11.35 4.73 13.78
N SER A 203 -10.90 5.58 14.69
CA SER A 203 -11.33 5.60 16.09
C SER A 203 -11.70 7.03 16.51
N ALA A 204 -12.43 7.16 17.61
CA ALA A 204 -12.79 8.47 18.13
C ALA A 204 -13.12 8.44 19.63
N GLN A 205 -12.95 9.58 20.29
CA GLN A 205 -13.29 9.80 21.70
C GLN A 205 -13.85 11.19 21.97
N ASN A 206 -14.65 11.34 23.03
CA ASN A 206 -15.23 12.64 23.44
C ASN A 206 -15.07 12.95 24.94
N GLY A 207 -14.20 12.21 25.65
CA GLY A 207 -13.99 12.32 27.10
C GLY A 207 -14.97 11.49 27.95
N GLU A 208 -16.10 11.07 27.39
CA GLU A 208 -17.08 10.20 28.07
C GLU A 208 -17.10 8.78 27.49
N SER A 209 -16.73 8.63 26.22
CA SER A 209 -16.73 7.36 25.51
C SER A 209 -15.63 7.33 24.47
N HIS A 210 -15.23 6.11 24.09
CA HIS A 210 -14.24 5.84 23.05
C HIS A 210 -14.79 4.72 22.16
N TYR A 211 -14.77 4.94 20.84
CA TYR A 211 -15.11 3.93 19.84
C TYR A 211 -13.92 3.65 18.94
N PHE A 212 -13.73 2.39 18.58
CA PHE A 212 -12.73 1.96 17.60
C PHE A 212 -13.38 1.08 16.54
N HIS A 213 -12.63 0.74 15.49
CA HIS A 213 -13.16 0.03 14.31
C HIS A 213 -14.40 0.72 13.73
N ILE A 214 -14.34 2.05 13.67
CA ILE A 214 -15.47 2.85 13.24
C ILE A 214 -15.59 2.72 11.72
N TYR A 215 -16.77 2.26 11.28
CA TYR A 215 -17.13 2.19 9.87
C TYR A 215 -18.42 2.94 9.58
N VAL A 216 -18.60 3.23 8.30
CA VAL A 216 -19.83 3.81 7.73
C VAL A 216 -20.28 2.96 6.55
N LYS A 217 -21.55 3.11 6.14
CA LYS A 217 -22.00 2.50 4.88
C LYS A 217 -21.36 3.22 3.70
N THR A 218 -20.73 2.46 2.81
CA THR A 218 -19.97 3.03 1.68
C THR A 218 -20.82 3.90 0.77
N TYR A 219 -22.09 3.52 0.53
CA TYR A 219 -22.99 4.33 -0.29
C TYR A 219 -23.31 5.69 0.35
N GLU A 220 -23.44 5.79 1.67
CA GLU A 220 -23.69 7.07 2.36
C GLU A 220 -22.47 8.00 2.25
N ALA A 221 -21.26 7.45 2.39
CA ALA A 221 -20.04 8.20 2.15
C ALA A 221 -19.95 8.73 0.70
N MET A 222 -20.35 7.91 -0.28
CA MET A 222 -20.39 8.29 -1.69
C MET A 222 -21.47 9.33 -2.02
N GLU A 223 -22.59 9.35 -1.28
CA GLU A 223 -23.61 10.40 -1.44
C GLU A 223 -23.12 11.76 -0.94
N VAL A 224 -22.36 11.78 0.17
CA VAL A 224 -21.78 13.01 0.70
C VAL A 224 -20.60 13.51 -0.14
N PHE A 225 -19.81 12.58 -0.67
CA PHE A 225 -18.69 12.85 -1.57
C PHE A 225 -18.98 12.25 -2.94
N PRO A 226 -19.78 12.92 -3.78
CA PRO A 226 -20.14 12.38 -5.08
C PRO A 226 -18.89 12.20 -5.95
N ALA A 227 -18.84 11.09 -6.67
CA ALA A 227 -17.79 10.83 -7.63
C ALA A 227 -17.72 11.96 -8.67
N PRO A 228 -16.52 12.31 -9.17
CA PRO A 228 -16.41 13.20 -10.31
C PRO A 228 -17.15 12.58 -11.50
N ILE A 229 -17.71 13.43 -12.37
CA ILE A 229 -18.42 12.97 -13.56
C ILE A 229 -17.43 12.13 -14.37
N GLY A 230 -17.69 10.82 -14.44
CA GLY A 230 -16.86 9.90 -15.21
C GLY A 230 -16.88 10.30 -16.67
N GLU A 231 -15.70 10.39 -17.29
CA GLU A 231 -15.63 10.48 -18.74
C GLU A 231 -16.09 9.15 -19.33
N GLU A 232 -16.94 9.21 -20.35
CA GLU A 232 -17.40 8.01 -21.04
C GLU A 232 -16.18 7.30 -21.64
N ALA A 233 -15.89 6.09 -21.15
CA ALA A 233 -14.75 5.31 -21.58
C ALA A 233 -15.02 4.80 -23.02
N LYS A 234 -14.63 5.60 -24.02
CA LYS A 234 -14.85 5.30 -25.45
C LYS A 234 -14.05 4.09 -25.96
N THR A 235 -13.22 3.52 -25.11
CA THR A 235 -12.12 2.60 -25.45
C THR A 235 -12.08 1.38 -24.56
N VAL A 236 -13.09 1.17 -23.71
CA VAL A 236 -13.23 -0.05 -22.93
C VAL A 236 -14.22 -0.96 -23.62
N SER A 237 -13.75 -2.12 -24.08
CA SER A 237 -14.56 -3.15 -24.70
C SER A 237 -14.68 -4.38 -23.79
N LEU A 238 -15.88 -4.97 -23.70
CA LEU A 238 -16.09 -6.23 -23.00
C LEU A 238 -15.88 -7.39 -23.97
N VAL A 239 -14.85 -8.20 -23.76
CA VAL A 239 -14.54 -9.37 -24.60
C VAL A 239 -14.47 -10.60 -23.70
N ALA A 240 -15.32 -11.59 -23.94
CA ALA A 240 -15.36 -12.84 -23.19
C ALA A 240 -15.47 -12.66 -21.65
N GLY A 241 -16.25 -11.67 -21.20
CA GLY A 241 -16.44 -11.38 -19.77
C GLY A 241 -15.30 -10.58 -19.13
N GLN A 242 -14.33 -10.12 -19.92
CA GLN A 242 -13.21 -9.30 -19.48
C GLN A 242 -13.27 -7.92 -20.11
N TYR A 243 -13.00 -6.89 -19.31
CA TYR A 243 -12.89 -5.52 -19.81
C TYR A 243 -11.48 -5.30 -20.36
N ILE A 244 -11.40 -4.85 -21.61
CA ILE A 244 -10.17 -4.61 -22.36
C ILE A 244 -10.12 -3.16 -22.75
N LEU A 245 -8.95 -2.54 -22.58
CA LEU A 245 -8.68 -1.20 -23.08
C LEU A 245 -8.10 -1.25 -24.49
N ASP A 246 -8.68 -0.47 -25.41
CA ASP A 246 -8.33 -0.45 -26.83
C ASP A 246 -6.93 0.14 -27.09
N GLU A 247 -6.22 -0.43 -28.07
CA GLU A 247 -4.79 -0.18 -28.29
C GLU A 247 -4.44 1.27 -28.69
N ASP A 248 -5.38 1.99 -29.29
CA ASP A 248 -5.15 3.37 -29.73
C ASP A 248 -5.12 4.36 -28.55
N GLU A 249 -5.74 4.03 -27.43
CA GLU A 249 -5.64 4.81 -26.19
C GLU A 249 -4.52 4.37 -25.26
N ILE A 250 -4.06 3.11 -25.35
CA ILE A 250 -2.85 2.67 -24.62
C ILE A 250 -1.64 3.54 -24.98
N LYS A 251 -1.60 4.10 -26.20
CA LYS A 251 -0.57 5.06 -26.64
C LYS A 251 -0.72 6.45 -26.01
N ASN A 252 -1.93 6.83 -25.61
CA ASN A 252 -2.26 8.13 -25.00
C ASN A 252 -2.22 8.09 -23.48
N ILE A 253 -2.43 6.92 -22.88
CA ILE A 253 -2.14 6.68 -21.47
C ILE A 253 -0.63 6.80 -21.35
N LYS A 254 -0.18 7.92 -20.79
CA LYS A 254 1.17 8.02 -20.23
C LYS A 254 1.21 7.04 -19.07
N MET A 255 1.44 5.76 -19.36
CA MET A 255 1.85 4.84 -18.31
C MET A 255 3.03 5.53 -17.63
N PRO A 256 3.03 5.65 -16.29
CA PRO A 256 4.18 6.18 -15.59
C PRO A 256 5.36 5.38 -16.13
N THR A 257 6.24 6.07 -16.87
CA THR A 257 7.44 5.45 -17.38
C THR A 257 8.20 5.12 -16.11
N LYS A 258 8.11 3.86 -15.64
CA LYS A 258 8.88 3.35 -14.53
C LYS A 258 10.31 3.82 -14.78
N ARG A 259 10.72 4.86 -14.06
CA ARG A 259 12.03 5.47 -14.23
C ARG A 259 12.99 4.64 -13.40
N GLY A 260 13.17 3.42 -13.86
CA GLY A 260 13.95 2.38 -13.23
C GLY A 260 14.37 1.38 -14.29
N ARG A 261 15.42 0.61 -14.00
CA ARG A 261 15.89 -0.44 -14.91
C ARG A 261 14.70 -1.38 -15.17
N PRO A 262 14.44 -1.78 -16.43
CA PRO A 262 13.32 -2.68 -16.73
C PRO A 262 13.35 -3.90 -15.80
N SER A 263 12.23 -4.15 -15.10
CA SER A 263 12.10 -5.37 -14.28
C SER A 263 12.22 -6.57 -15.22
N PHE A 264 13.21 -7.42 -14.98
CA PHE A 264 13.43 -8.62 -15.77
C PHE A 264 12.48 -9.72 -15.30
N ASP A 265 11.85 -10.44 -16.24
CA ASP A 265 11.00 -11.59 -15.94
C ASP A 265 11.84 -12.79 -15.50
N TRP A 266 12.31 -12.76 -14.25
CA TRP A 266 13.12 -13.83 -13.68
C TRP A 266 12.37 -15.17 -13.57
N GLY A 267 11.04 -15.16 -13.58
CA GLY A 267 10.24 -16.40 -13.60
C GLY A 267 10.52 -17.21 -14.86
N SER A 268 10.39 -16.58 -16.04
CA SER A 268 10.71 -17.21 -17.32
C SER A 268 12.19 -17.60 -17.43
N PHE A 269 13.09 -16.82 -16.83
CA PHE A 269 14.52 -17.15 -16.76
C PHE A 269 14.76 -18.47 -16.02
N TYR A 270 14.16 -18.64 -14.83
CA TYR A 270 14.34 -19.86 -14.06
C TYR A 270 13.70 -21.07 -14.73
N LEU A 271 12.53 -20.92 -15.36
CA LEU A 271 11.92 -22.00 -16.15
C LEU A 271 12.88 -22.48 -17.26
N LYS A 272 13.46 -21.54 -18.01
CA LYS A 272 14.44 -21.88 -19.04
C LYS A 272 15.69 -22.55 -18.47
N LEU A 273 16.18 -22.10 -17.32
CA LEU A 273 17.32 -22.71 -16.64
C LEU A 273 16.99 -24.14 -16.16
N THR A 274 15.79 -24.35 -15.61
CA THR A 274 15.33 -25.66 -15.17
C THR A 274 15.14 -26.63 -16.33
N ASP A 275 14.70 -26.15 -17.51
CA ASP A 275 14.66 -26.96 -18.73
C ASP A 275 16.04 -27.56 -19.06
N HIS A 276 17.11 -26.77 -18.88
CA HIS A 276 18.47 -27.26 -19.13
C HIS A 276 18.91 -28.31 -18.11
N ILE A 277 18.53 -28.12 -16.84
CA ILE A 277 18.79 -29.12 -15.78
C ILE A 277 18.07 -30.43 -16.08
N ILE A 278 16.78 -30.37 -16.43
CA ILE A 278 15.96 -31.56 -16.70
C ILE A 278 16.47 -32.33 -17.91
N LYS A 279 16.93 -31.62 -18.94
CA LYS A 279 17.49 -32.22 -20.17
C LYS A 279 18.91 -32.73 -20.00
N GLY A 280 19.58 -32.37 -18.89
CA GLY A 280 20.98 -32.72 -18.65
C GLY A 280 21.94 -32.08 -19.66
N ASP A 281 21.56 -30.94 -20.25
CA ASP A 281 22.33 -30.24 -21.28
C ASP A 281 23.03 -28.97 -20.74
N LEU A 282 23.19 -28.89 -19.41
CA LEU A 282 23.99 -27.85 -18.76
C LEU A 282 25.45 -27.92 -19.23
N PRO A 283 26.01 -26.85 -19.83
CA PRO A 283 27.41 -26.84 -20.26
C PRO A 283 28.38 -27.03 -19.09
N ASP A 284 29.48 -27.77 -19.30
CA ASP A 284 30.51 -27.97 -18.24
C ASP A 284 31.12 -26.65 -17.73
N LYS A 285 31.27 -25.67 -18.64
CA LYS A 285 31.80 -24.35 -18.32
C LYS A 285 30.66 -23.38 -18.02
N GLN A 286 30.60 -22.93 -16.77
CA GLN A 286 29.62 -21.94 -16.31
C GLN A 286 29.61 -20.65 -17.16
N GLU A 287 30.77 -20.19 -17.62
CA GLU A 287 30.88 -19.00 -18.48
C GLU A 287 30.18 -19.19 -19.84
N SER A 288 30.21 -20.40 -20.40
CA SER A 288 29.54 -20.70 -21.66
C SER A 288 28.02 -20.59 -21.50
N PHE A 289 27.49 -21.08 -20.38
CA PHE A 289 26.06 -20.97 -20.09
C PHE A 289 25.63 -19.55 -19.73
N ILE A 290 26.49 -18.77 -19.07
CA ILE A 290 26.23 -17.34 -18.85
C ILE A 290 26.11 -16.61 -20.20
N ALA A 291 26.99 -16.90 -21.16
CA ALA A 291 26.91 -16.29 -22.49
C ALA A 291 25.61 -16.66 -23.23
N GLU A 292 25.22 -17.94 -23.20
CA GLU A 292 23.97 -18.42 -23.77
C GLU A 292 22.74 -17.76 -23.14
N MET A 293 22.68 -17.72 -21.80
CA MET A 293 21.56 -17.10 -21.09
C MET A 293 21.52 -15.59 -21.29
N GLN A 294 22.67 -14.94 -21.51
CA GLN A 294 22.72 -13.52 -21.86
C GLN A 294 22.13 -13.25 -23.25
N ASP A 295 22.38 -14.13 -24.22
CA ASP A 295 21.78 -14.05 -25.55
C ASP A 295 20.28 -14.37 -25.51
N TRP A 296 19.87 -15.33 -24.67
CA TRP A 296 18.47 -15.62 -24.40
C TRP A 296 17.75 -14.40 -23.80
N CYS A 297 18.34 -13.75 -22.78
CA CYS A 297 17.77 -12.53 -22.19
C CYS A 297 17.68 -11.40 -23.22
N LYS A 298 18.70 -11.21 -24.07
CA LYS A 298 18.66 -10.21 -25.15
C LYS A 298 17.53 -10.49 -26.14
N LYS A 299 17.29 -11.77 -26.48
CA LYS A 299 16.24 -12.18 -27.41
C LYS A 299 14.84 -12.03 -26.83
N ASN A 300 14.63 -12.39 -25.56
CA ASN A 300 13.29 -12.44 -24.94
C ASN A 300 12.90 -11.13 -24.24
N TRP A 301 13.86 -10.40 -23.68
CA TRP A 301 13.61 -9.16 -22.94
C TRP A 301 14.03 -7.90 -23.70
N GLY A 302 14.62 -8.04 -24.89
CA GLY A 302 15.12 -6.92 -25.69
C GLY A 302 16.36 -6.23 -25.09
N HIS A 303 16.89 -6.73 -23.97
CA HIS A 303 17.98 -6.09 -23.23
C HIS A 303 19.05 -7.10 -22.82
N LYS A 304 20.31 -6.67 -22.88
CA LYS A 304 21.45 -7.46 -22.44
C LYS A 304 21.61 -7.32 -20.92
N VAL A 305 21.44 -8.43 -20.20
CA VAL A 305 21.66 -8.48 -18.74
C VAL A 305 23.16 -8.52 -18.46
N GLY A 306 23.60 -7.88 -17.38
CA GLY A 306 25.00 -7.89 -16.98
C GLY A 306 25.47 -9.27 -16.54
N ARG A 307 26.68 -9.66 -16.96
CA ARG A 307 27.33 -10.92 -16.59
C ARG A 307 27.29 -11.21 -15.08
N ALA A 308 27.59 -10.21 -14.25
CA ALA A 308 27.62 -10.38 -12.78
C ALA A 308 26.25 -10.79 -12.21
N THR A 309 25.16 -10.23 -12.74
CA THR A 309 23.80 -10.59 -12.34
C THR A 309 23.46 -12.02 -12.75
N LEU A 310 23.79 -12.41 -13.99
CA LEU A 310 23.57 -13.79 -14.45
C LEU A 310 24.40 -14.79 -13.64
N LEU A 311 25.65 -14.46 -13.33
CA LEU A 311 26.52 -15.29 -12.50
C LEU A 311 25.91 -15.57 -11.13
N GLN A 312 25.38 -14.55 -10.45
CA GLN A 312 24.69 -14.70 -9.16
C GLN A 312 23.49 -15.66 -9.24
N LYS A 313 22.72 -15.58 -10.32
CA LYS A 313 21.52 -16.41 -10.52
C LYS A 313 21.85 -17.85 -10.93
N ILE A 314 22.90 -18.06 -11.71
CA ILE A 314 23.29 -19.37 -12.28
C ILE A 314 24.18 -20.18 -11.32
N SER A 315 25.04 -19.51 -10.54
CA SER A 315 26.04 -20.18 -9.67
C SER A 315 25.48 -21.21 -8.68
N PRO A 316 24.34 -20.97 -8.01
CA PRO A 316 23.76 -21.98 -7.11
C PRO A 316 23.46 -23.32 -7.81
N TYR A 317 23.04 -23.29 -9.07
CA TYR A 317 22.70 -24.49 -9.84
C TYR A 317 23.95 -25.25 -10.28
N TYR A 318 24.99 -24.55 -10.72
CA TYR A 318 26.27 -25.18 -11.07
C TYR A 318 26.93 -25.87 -9.89
N LYS A 319 26.91 -25.24 -8.71
CA LYS A 319 27.40 -25.85 -7.47
C LYS A 319 26.65 -27.12 -7.07
N LYS A 320 25.37 -27.23 -7.43
CA LYS A 320 24.51 -28.36 -7.07
C LYS A 320 24.57 -29.50 -8.08
N TYR A 321 24.64 -29.19 -9.38
CA TYR A 321 24.42 -30.16 -10.45
C TYR A 321 25.68 -30.48 -11.28
N VAL A 322 26.72 -29.64 -11.26
CA VAL A 322 27.89 -29.77 -12.14
C VAL A 322 29.19 -29.96 -11.34
N ILE A 323 29.41 -29.15 -10.30
CA ILE A 323 30.56 -29.28 -9.40
C ILE A 323 30.20 -30.34 -8.36
N LYS A 324 30.72 -31.56 -8.54
CA LYS A 324 30.64 -32.64 -7.54
C LYS A 324 31.79 -32.56 -6.55
#